data_AF-A0A0C3GHK0-F1
#
_entry.id   AF-A0A0C3GHK0-F1
#
_cell.length_a   1.000
_cell.length_b   1.000
_cell.length_c   1.000
_cell.angle_alpha   90.00
_cell.angle_beta   90.00
_cell.angle_gamma   90.00
#
_symmetry.space_group_name_H-M   'P 1'
#
loop_
_entity.id
_entity.type
_entity.pdbx_description
1 polymer ?
#
loop_
_entity_poly.entity_id
_entity_poly.type
_entity_poly.pdbx_seq_one_letter_code
_entity_poly.pdbx_strand_id
1 'polypeptide(L)'
;MCEGHKGKPILRVLGLWADATALQEAEGNWPDNHPAAKGLVYQLGPKDPHEVLRCHKNIRPVFSADDTHPNGPYALPLDALELKGLHYTSSALLFDFGQAWLEVNFLLHTSTQLFSKEVWVNSICKMEKSSRPFKVAMAIEFDDHVLAFLSKDLIFQGTWARTKDTFKKYPEIGEDLNGFIENVLEKLIRPAYRDGLLAPTLEQRKSYMRWLHVYARDRTWMPDRMGELLAYYNYKIDFLSKQHQSWSRAETTDLYDVFEPTYLREALELPHQNFGPLIFGKEEWVTMGAHVQRTYLRPSFYKPLTSRQPAFMRIKVESVKNRDNHLFSHLISGNDMAIGPLEYYGNAFIYKAAGGYKKVAVAKKDPMIPEHYSVQLAKGKARKELGLDHGKK
;
A
#
# COMPACT_ATOMS: atom_id res chain seq x y z
N MET A 1 17.39 -24.70 39.78
CA MET A 1 16.51 -25.36 38.79
C MET A 1 16.56 -24.53 37.54
N CYS A 2 17.21 -25.01 36.48
CA CYS A 2 17.29 -24.30 35.22
C CYS A 2 15.92 -24.37 34.56
N GLU A 3 15.29 -23.23 34.29
CA GLU A 3 14.09 -23.16 33.46
C GLU A 3 14.42 -23.77 32.10
N GLY A 4 13.92 -24.98 31.85
CA GLY A 4 14.14 -25.68 30.60
C GLY A 4 13.71 -24.80 29.44
N HIS A 5 14.56 -24.70 28.41
CA HIS A 5 14.23 -24.03 27.17
C HIS A 5 12.91 -24.59 26.63
N LYS A 6 11.81 -23.86 26.83
CA LYS A 6 10.54 -24.14 26.17
C LYS A 6 10.84 -24.05 24.68
N GLY A 7 10.66 -25.16 23.96
CA GLY A 7 10.85 -25.21 22.52
C GLY A 7 10.10 -24.06 21.84
N LYS A 8 10.70 -23.49 20.79
CA LYS A 8 10.07 -22.42 20.01
C LYS A 8 8.68 -22.90 19.57
N PRO A 9 7.61 -22.11 19.77
CA PRO A 9 6.27 -22.50 19.36
C PRO A 9 6.24 -22.75 17.85
N ILE A 10 5.59 -23.84 17.46
CA ILE A 10 5.36 -24.22 16.07
C ILE A 10 4.24 -23.33 15.55
N LEU A 11 4.49 -22.55 14.50
CA LEU A 11 3.49 -21.64 13.91
C LEU A 11 2.86 -22.28 12.68
N ARG A 12 1.86 -23.13 12.89
CA ARG A 12 1.12 -23.80 11.81
C ARG A 12 0.07 -22.87 11.21
N VAL A 13 -0.07 -22.91 9.89
CA VAL A 13 -1.15 -22.17 9.21
C VAL A 13 -2.44 -22.97 9.33
N LEU A 14 -3.44 -22.36 9.97
CA LEU A 14 -4.77 -22.98 10.16
C LEU A 14 -5.78 -22.51 9.12
N GLY A 15 -5.57 -21.33 8.54
CA GLY A 15 -6.52 -20.72 7.62
C GLY A 15 -5.96 -19.52 6.89
N LEU A 16 -6.46 -19.31 5.68
CA LEU A 16 -6.31 -18.05 4.96
C LEU A 16 -7.67 -17.36 4.94
N TRP A 17 -7.68 -16.04 5.11
CA TRP A 17 -8.91 -15.26 5.20
C TRP A 17 -8.85 -14.06 4.26
N ALA A 18 -9.99 -13.63 3.72
CA ALA A 18 -10.09 -12.41 2.93
C ALA A 18 -11.51 -11.81 2.97
N ASP A 19 -11.62 -10.53 2.63
CA ASP A 19 -12.88 -9.96 2.16
C ASP A 19 -13.14 -10.33 0.71
N ALA A 20 -14.39 -10.49 0.31
CA ALA A 20 -14.77 -10.58 -1.09
C ALA A 20 -14.55 -9.23 -1.81
N THR A 21 -14.12 -9.29 -3.08
CA THR A 21 -14.13 -8.10 -3.94
C THR A 21 -15.57 -7.73 -4.33
N ALA A 22 -15.79 -6.49 -4.76
CA ALA A 22 -17.12 -6.08 -5.25
C ALA A 22 -17.62 -6.97 -6.40
N LEU A 23 -16.70 -7.42 -7.26
CA LEU A 23 -17.01 -8.38 -8.33
C LEU A 23 -17.43 -9.74 -7.76
N GLN A 24 -16.69 -10.27 -6.80
CA GLN A 24 -17.03 -11.54 -6.17
C GLN A 24 -18.35 -11.47 -5.38
N GLU A 25 -18.68 -10.34 -4.76
CA GLU A 25 -19.96 -10.15 -4.07
C GLU A 25 -21.13 -10.09 -5.06
N ALA A 26 -20.93 -9.51 -6.25
CA ALA A 26 -21.96 -9.37 -7.26
C ALA A 26 -22.15 -10.62 -8.13
N GLU A 27 -21.07 -11.33 -8.44
CA GLU A 27 -21.06 -12.46 -9.40
C GLU A 27 -20.89 -13.83 -8.74
N GLY A 28 -20.35 -13.86 -7.52
CA GLY A 28 -20.25 -15.09 -6.76
C GLY A 28 -21.65 -15.51 -6.36
N ASN A 29 -22.13 -16.62 -6.91
CA ASN A 29 -23.37 -17.29 -6.49
C ASN A 29 -23.18 -17.87 -5.07
N TRP A 30 -22.89 -17.01 -4.10
CA TRP A 30 -22.67 -17.37 -2.72
C TRP A 30 -24.01 -17.79 -2.10
N PRO A 31 -24.04 -18.86 -1.30
CA PRO A 31 -25.19 -19.16 -0.47
C PRO A 31 -25.57 -17.96 0.40
N ASP A 32 -26.86 -17.71 0.64
CA ASP A 32 -27.35 -16.57 1.45
C ASP A 32 -26.75 -16.55 2.88
N ASN A 33 -26.37 -17.71 3.40
CA ASN A 33 -25.75 -17.84 4.71
C ASN A 33 -24.22 -17.66 4.70
N HIS A 34 -23.58 -17.58 3.53
CA HIS A 34 -22.14 -17.45 3.40
C HIS A 34 -21.67 -16.06 3.87
N PRO A 35 -20.55 -15.94 4.61
CA PRO A 35 -20.11 -14.65 5.14
C PRO A 35 -19.83 -13.62 4.02
N ALA A 36 -19.31 -14.05 2.87
CA ALA A 36 -19.07 -13.16 1.71
C ALA A 36 -20.36 -12.47 1.21
N ALA A 37 -21.50 -13.18 1.19
CA ALA A 37 -22.80 -12.61 0.76
C ALA A 37 -23.28 -11.50 1.71
N LYS A 38 -22.79 -11.52 2.96
CA LYS A 38 -23.09 -10.52 4.00
C LYS A 38 -22.01 -9.44 4.11
N GLY A 39 -21.05 -9.42 3.18
CA GLY A 39 -19.91 -8.51 3.23
C GLY A 39 -19.01 -8.73 4.45
N LEU A 40 -18.97 -9.94 5.01
CA LEU A 40 -18.09 -10.32 6.12
C LEU A 40 -16.81 -10.96 5.60
N VAL A 41 -15.74 -10.91 6.41
CA VAL A 41 -14.52 -11.67 6.17
C VAL A 41 -14.87 -13.16 6.20
N TYR A 42 -14.32 -13.93 5.27
CA TYR A 42 -14.48 -15.37 5.23
C TYR A 42 -13.14 -16.08 5.10
N GLN A 43 -13.10 -17.31 5.59
CA GLN A 43 -11.97 -18.21 5.41
C GLN A 43 -12.02 -18.76 3.99
N LEU A 44 -10.90 -18.69 3.28
CA LEU A 44 -10.77 -19.18 1.92
C LEU A 44 -10.85 -20.70 1.91
N GLY A 45 -11.82 -21.23 1.16
CA GLY A 45 -12.05 -22.65 0.98
C GLY A 45 -11.71 -23.13 -0.44
N PRO A 46 -11.41 -24.43 -0.62
CA PRO A 46 -11.12 -25.01 -1.94
C PRO A 46 -12.34 -25.00 -2.89
N LYS A 47 -13.54 -24.76 -2.37
CA LYS A 47 -14.80 -24.73 -3.13
C LYS A 47 -15.32 -23.31 -3.37
N ASP A 48 -14.55 -22.29 -3.01
CA ASP A 48 -14.99 -20.92 -3.24
C ASP A 48 -15.13 -20.69 -4.76
N PRO A 49 -16.26 -20.11 -5.22
CA PRO A 49 -16.64 -20.04 -6.63
C PRO A 49 -15.67 -19.25 -7.51
N HIS A 50 -14.71 -18.56 -6.90
CA HIS A 50 -13.69 -17.80 -7.61
C HIS A 50 -12.34 -18.03 -6.95
N GLU A 51 -11.35 -18.32 -7.80
CA GLU A 51 -9.97 -17.95 -7.51
C GLU A 51 -9.97 -16.55 -6.90
N VAL A 52 -9.34 -16.41 -5.74
CA VAL A 52 -9.22 -15.14 -5.03
C VAL A 52 -8.19 -14.30 -5.77
N LEU A 53 -8.59 -13.84 -6.95
CA LEU A 53 -7.87 -12.88 -7.76
C LEU A 53 -7.97 -11.56 -7.01
N ARG A 54 -6.81 -11.07 -6.59
CA ARG A 54 -6.67 -9.75 -5.97
C ARG A 54 -5.69 -9.00 -6.85
N CYS A 55 -6.04 -7.75 -7.16
CA CYS A 55 -5.40 -6.89 -8.18
C CYS A 55 -5.81 -7.21 -9.64
N HIS A 56 -5.22 -6.51 -10.62
CA HIS A 56 -5.63 -6.52 -12.04
C HIS A 56 -5.67 -7.92 -12.68
N LYS A 57 -6.43 -8.07 -13.78
CA LYS A 57 -6.78 -9.31 -14.52
C LYS A 57 -5.62 -10.28 -14.91
N ASN A 58 -4.37 -9.96 -14.60
CA ASN A 58 -3.18 -10.73 -15.00
C ASN A 58 -2.39 -11.29 -13.82
N ILE A 59 -2.82 -11.02 -12.60
CA ILE A 59 -2.09 -11.43 -11.40
C ILE A 59 -2.62 -12.80 -10.99
N ARG A 60 -1.67 -13.68 -10.60
CA ARG A 60 -2.01 -15.01 -10.10
C ARG A 60 -2.94 -14.87 -8.89
N PRO A 61 -3.89 -15.78 -8.72
CA PRO A 61 -4.72 -15.78 -7.53
C PRO A 61 -3.85 -15.83 -6.29
N VAL A 62 -4.30 -15.13 -5.26
CA VAL A 62 -3.69 -15.16 -3.91
C VAL A 62 -3.65 -16.59 -3.39
N PHE A 63 -4.52 -17.45 -3.91
CA PHE A 63 -4.55 -18.88 -3.67
C PHE A 63 -5.26 -19.52 -4.86
N SER A 64 -4.54 -20.30 -5.69
CA SER A 64 -5.16 -20.95 -6.86
C SER A 64 -5.93 -22.20 -6.45
N ALA A 65 -7.06 -22.45 -7.10
CA ALA A 65 -7.75 -23.74 -6.99
C ALA A 65 -6.86 -24.89 -7.51
N ASP A 66 -5.98 -24.62 -8.49
CA ASP A 66 -5.00 -25.60 -8.99
C ASP A 66 -3.93 -25.95 -7.94
N ASP A 67 -3.65 -25.03 -7.01
CA ASP A 67 -2.71 -25.22 -5.90
C ASP A 67 -3.36 -25.89 -4.69
N THR A 68 -4.67 -26.18 -4.72
CA THR A 68 -5.41 -26.80 -3.60
C THR A 68 -6.39 -27.90 -3.98
N HIS A 69 -6.55 -28.20 -5.26
CA HIS A 69 -7.32 -29.37 -5.67
C HIS A 69 -6.67 -30.60 -5.02
N PRO A 70 -7.38 -31.38 -4.18
CA PRO A 70 -6.78 -32.50 -3.44
C PRO A 70 -6.15 -33.57 -4.36
N ASN A 71 -6.49 -33.52 -5.65
CA ASN A 71 -5.95 -34.39 -6.71
C ASN A 71 -5.09 -33.64 -7.75
N GLY A 72 -4.85 -32.35 -7.57
CA GLY A 72 -3.95 -31.58 -8.42
C GLY A 72 -2.50 -31.87 -8.02
N PRO A 73 -1.55 -31.97 -8.97
CA PRO A 73 -0.14 -32.24 -8.66
C PRO A 73 0.53 -31.14 -7.82
N TYR A 74 -0.17 -30.03 -7.55
CA TYR A 74 0.33 -28.86 -6.82
C TYR A 74 -0.40 -28.55 -5.52
N ALA A 75 -1.28 -29.44 -5.03
CA ALA A 75 -1.99 -29.25 -3.76
C ALA A 75 -1.03 -28.94 -2.59
N LEU A 76 -1.19 -27.78 -1.94
CA LEU A 76 -0.54 -27.41 -0.70
C LEU A 76 -1.58 -27.48 0.42
N PRO A 77 -1.66 -28.59 1.17
CA PRO A 77 -2.59 -28.67 2.28
C PRO A 77 -2.13 -27.70 3.38
N LEU A 78 -3.03 -26.84 3.84
CA LEU A 78 -2.70 -25.73 4.77
C LEU A 78 -2.09 -26.23 6.08
N ASP A 79 -2.53 -27.40 6.56
CA ASP A 79 -2.03 -28.06 7.77
C ASP A 79 -0.56 -28.50 7.67
N ALA A 80 -0.03 -28.58 6.45
CA ALA A 80 1.37 -28.90 6.18
C ALA A 80 2.26 -27.66 6.07
N LEU A 81 1.68 -26.45 6.11
CA LEU A 81 2.40 -25.18 6.11
C LEU A 81 2.74 -24.76 7.54
N GLU A 82 4.04 -24.65 7.81
CA GLU A 82 4.55 -24.20 9.10
C GLU A 82 5.56 -23.07 8.88
N LEU A 83 5.36 -21.92 9.52
CA LEU A 83 6.26 -20.78 9.35
C LEU A 83 7.65 -21.09 9.93
N LYS A 84 8.60 -21.40 9.05
CA LYS A 84 10.01 -21.67 9.37
C LYS A 84 10.85 -20.40 9.39
N GLY A 85 10.54 -19.46 8.49
CA GLY A 85 11.31 -18.23 8.31
C GLY A 85 10.47 -17.08 7.77
N LEU A 86 10.94 -15.86 8.00
CA LEU A 86 10.36 -14.64 7.47
C LEU A 86 11.49 -13.76 6.95
N HIS A 87 11.42 -13.43 5.67
CA HIS A 87 12.30 -12.48 4.99
C HIS A 87 11.47 -11.24 4.62
N TYR A 88 12.15 -10.11 4.43
CA TYR A 88 11.48 -8.87 4.11
C TYR A 88 12.35 -7.97 3.26
N THR A 89 11.68 -7.08 2.54
CA THR A 89 12.28 -5.97 1.79
C THR A 89 11.54 -4.69 2.15
N SER A 90 11.90 -3.58 1.52
CA SER A 90 11.13 -2.34 1.66
C SER A 90 9.71 -2.43 1.10
N SER A 91 9.41 -3.42 0.25
CA SER A 91 8.13 -3.53 -0.48
C SER A 91 7.42 -4.87 -0.33
N ALA A 92 8.02 -5.86 0.32
CA ALA A 92 7.44 -7.20 0.44
C ALA A 92 7.82 -7.93 1.73
N LEU A 93 6.95 -8.86 2.14
CA LEU A 93 7.28 -9.95 3.07
C LEU A 93 7.34 -11.26 2.31
N LEU A 94 8.34 -12.07 2.61
CA LEU A 94 8.52 -13.39 2.03
C LEU A 94 8.52 -14.43 3.17
N PHE A 95 7.44 -15.19 3.26
CA PHE A 95 7.22 -16.23 4.26
C PHE A 95 7.78 -17.56 3.75
N ASP A 96 8.59 -18.21 4.57
CA ASP A 96 9.04 -19.59 4.38
C ASP A 96 8.16 -20.52 5.22
N PHE A 97 7.30 -21.29 4.55
CA PHE A 97 6.45 -22.30 5.18
C PHE A 97 7.03 -23.72 5.09
N GLY A 98 8.31 -23.85 4.74
CA GLY A 98 9.02 -25.11 4.51
C GLY A 98 8.65 -25.77 3.19
N GLN A 99 7.37 -26.11 3.00
CA GLN A 99 6.88 -26.77 1.76
C GLN A 99 6.50 -25.78 0.65
N ALA A 100 6.33 -24.52 1.03
CA ALA A 100 5.96 -23.44 0.14
C ALA A 100 6.50 -22.11 0.67
N TRP A 101 6.51 -21.15 -0.22
CA TRP A 101 6.91 -19.79 0.01
C TRP A 101 5.78 -18.88 -0.43
N LEU A 102 5.55 -17.81 0.33
CA LEU A 102 4.57 -16.78 0.03
C LEU A 102 5.25 -15.41 0.03
N GLU A 103 5.26 -14.74 -1.10
CA GLU A 103 5.61 -13.33 -1.19
C GLU A 103 4.35 -12.47 -1.12
N VAL A 104 4.30 -11.53 -0.19
CA VAL A 104 3.24 -10.53 -0.06
C VAL A 104 3.84 -9.17 -0.34
N ASN A 105 3.56 -8.62 -1.51
CA ASN A 105 3.97 -7.28 -1.88
C ASN A 105 2.98 -6.27 -1.30
N PHE A 106 3.51 -5.34 -0.52
CA PHE A 106 2.80 -4.17 -0.04
C PHE A 106 2.65 -3.20 -1.21
N LEU A 107 1.53 -3.29 -1.91
CA LEU A 107 1.13 -2.23 -2.81
C LEU A 107 0.60 -1.05 -1.99
N LEU A 108 0.32 0.07 -2.67
CA LEU A 108 -0.23 1.28 -2.05
C LEU A 108 -1.43 0.92 -1.15
N HIS A 109 -1.51 1.56 0.02
CA HIS A 109 -2.63 1.43 0.96
C HIS A 109 -2.79 0.09 1.70
N THR A 110 -1.75 -0.74 1.80
CA THR A 110 -1.77 -1.99 2.61
C THR A 110 -0.98 -1.86 3.92
N SER A 111 -1.54 -2.30 5.05
CA SER A 111 -0.90 -2.38 6.37
C SER A 111 -0.95 -3.79 6.91
N THR A 112 0.15 -4.23 7.50
CA THR A 112 0.18 -5.46 8.30
C THR A 112 -0.29 -5.18 9.72
N GLN A 113 -1.15 -6.05 10.26
CA GLN A 113 -1.57 -6.04 11.66
C GLN A 113 -1.61 -7.46 12.21
N LEU A 114 -1.35 -7.61 13.51
CA LEU A 114 -1.43 -8.88 14.20
C LEU A 114 -2.60 -8.81 15.19
N PHE A 115 -3.56 -9.72 15.04
CA PHE A 115 -4.70 -9.85 15.94
C PHE A 115 -4.56 -11.12 16.78
N SER A 116 -4.99 -11.10 18.03
CA SER A 116 -5.27 -12.35 18.76
C SER A 116 -6.44 -13.08 18.07
N LYS A 117 -6.45 -14.41 18.13
CA LYS A 117 -7.54 -15.23 17.57
C LYS A 117 -8.91 -14.85 18.12
N GLU A 118 -9.01 -14.52 19.40
CA GLU A 118 -10.25 -14.08 20.03
C GLU A 118 -10.81 -12.81 19.36
N VAL A 119 -9.99 -11.76 19.21
CA VAL A 119 -10.37 -10.50 18.55
C VAL A 119 -10.74 -10.73 17.09
N TRP A 120 -10.00 -11.58 16.39
CA TRP A 120 -10.28 -11.90 15.00
C TRP A 120 -11.69 -12.48 14.86
N VAL A 121 -11.99 -13.53 15.62
CA VAL A 121 -13.26 -14.24 15.57
C VAL A 121 -14.41 -13.41 16.12
N ASN A 122 -14.21 -12.73 17.26
CA ASN A 122 -15.28 -12.02 17.95
C ASN A 122 -15.55 -10.62 17.44
N SER A 123 -14.62 -10.01 16.70
CA SER A 123 -14.78 -8.64 16.22
C SER A 123 -14.59 -8.53 14.71
N ILE A 124 -13.45 -8.96 14.17
CA ILE A 124 -13.13 -8.73 12.75
C ILE A 124 -14.04 -9.53 11.82
N CYS A 125 -14.28 -10.82 12.10
CA CYS A 125 -15.12 -11.69 11.29
C CYS A 125 -16.62 -11.36 11.40
N LYS A 126 -17.05 -10.64 12.44
CA LYS A 126 -18.46 -10.28 12.67
C LYS A 126 -18.82 -8.89 12.15
N MET A 127 -17.84 -8.13 11.66
CA MET A 127 -18.04 -6.75 11.21
C MET A 127 -18.12 -6.69 9.68
N GLU A 128 -19.22 -6.13 9.18
CA GLU A 128 -19.39 -5.89 7.74
C GLU A 128 -18.29 -4.98 7.19
N LYS A 129 -17.81 -5.30 5.99
CA LYS A 129 -16.78 -4.56 5.26
C LYS A 129 -17.09 -3.08 5.11
N SER A 130 -18.37 -2.73 4.91
CA SER A 130 -18.87 -1.34 4.82
C SER A 130 -18.72 -0.56 6.13
N SER A 131 -18.72 -1.26 7.27
CA SER A 131 -18.69 -0.67 8.60
C SER A 131 -17.28 -0.37 9.11
N ARG A 132 -16.25 -0.91 8.45
CA ARG A 132 -14.83 -0.77 8.81
C ARG A 132 -14.13 0.17 7.83
N PRO A 133 -13.15 0.97 8.27
CA PRO A 133 -12.42 1.87 7.37
C PRO A 133 -11.31 1.16 6.57
N PHE A 134 -11.23 -0.15 6.66
CA PHE A 134 -10.27 -0.99 5.94
C PHE A 134 -10.96 -2.28 5.47
N LYS A 135 -10.31 -2.95 4.53
CA LYS A 135 -10.68 -4.25 3.99
C LYS A 135 -9.58 -5.26 4.34
N VAL A 136 -9.95 -6.52 4.53
CA VAL A 136 -8.98 -7.60 4.75
C VAL A 136 -8.56 -8.11 3.37
N ALA A 137 -7.37 -7.69 2.93
CA ALA A 137 -6.82 -8.11 1.65
C ALA A 137 -6.46 -9.61 1.71
N MET A 138 -5.72 -9.98 2.75
CA MET A 138 -5.41 -11.36 3.12
C MET A 138 -5.17 -11.43 4.62
N ALA A 139 -5.44 -12.56 5.26
CA ALA A 139 -4.91 -12.84 6.58
C ALA A 139 -4.52 -14.32 6.73
N ILE A 140 -3.47 -14.57 7.51
CA ILE A 140 -2.91 -15.89 7.78
C ILE A 140 -3.18 -16.20 9.25
N GLU A 141 -3.99 -17.22 9.49
CA GLU A 141 -4.34 -17.67 10.83
C GLU A 141 -3.33 -18.70 11.33
N PHE A 142 -2.83 -18.47 12.55
CA PHE A 142 -2.04 -19.39 13.36
C PHE A 142 -2.84 -19.82 14.60
N ASP A 143 -2.23 -20.60 15.49
CA ASP A 143 -2.89 -21.14 16.69
C ASP A 143 -3.53 -20.04 17.56
N ASP A 144 -2.76 -19.01 17.93
CA ASP A 144 -3.21 -17.96 18.86
C ASP A 144 -3.42 -16.58 18.20
N HIS A 145 -2.97 -16.42 16.95
CA HIS A 145 -2.89 -15.12 16.29
C HIS A 145 -3.28 -15.18 14.82
N VAL A 146 -3.71 -14.04 14.28
CA VAL A 146 -3.98 -13.84 12.86
C VAL A 146 -3.16 -12.67 12.35
N LEU A 147 -2.28 -12.94 11.40
CA LEU A 147 -1.51 -11.92 10.70
C LEU A 147 -2.32 -11.42 9.49
N ALA A 148 -2.81 -10.19 9.56
CA ALA A 148 -3.69 -9.61 8.55
C ALA A 148 -2.99 -8.50 7.75
N PHE A 149 -3.22 -8.52 6.45
CA PHE A 149 -2.86 -7.49 5.47
C PHE A 149 -4.11 -6.69 5.16
N LEU A 150 -4.27 -5.55 5.84
CA LEU A 150 -5.41 -4.66 5.74
C LEU A 150 -5.18 -3.64 4.62
N SER A 151 -6.11 -3.54 3.68
CA SER A 151 -6.01 -2.61 2.55
C SER A 151 -7.22 -1.68 2.48
N LYS A 152 -7.06 -0.46 1.95
CA LYS A 152 -8.21 0.44 1.70
C LYS A 152 -9.04 -0.02 0.49
N ASP A 153 -8.38 -0.55 -0.52
CA ASP A 153 -8.92 -0.81 -1.85
C ASP A 153 -8.74 -2.26 -2.33
N LEU A 154 -8.20 -3.15 -1.48
CA LEU A 154 -7.83 -4.54 -1.80
C LEU A 154 -6.73 -4.63 -2.88
N ILE A 155 -5.93 -3.57 -3.04
CA ILE A 155 -4.76 -3.59 -3.90
C ILE A 155 -3.60 -4.17 -3.10
N PHE A 156 -3.32 -5.45 -3.33
CA PHE A 156 -2.12 -6.15 -2.85
C PHE A 156 -1.78 -7.29 -3.82
N GLN A 157 -0.59 -7.86 -3.71
CA GLN A 157 -0.18 -9.01 -4.51
C GLN A 157 0.43 -10.07 -3.61
N GLY A 158 -0.23 -11.23 -3.53
CA GLY A 158 0.29 -12.45 -2.92
C GLY A 158 0.72 -13.43 -4.00
N THR A 159 1.96 -13.92 -3.94
CA THR A 159 2.50 -14.90 -4.89
C THR A 159 2.99 -16.12 -4.11
N TRP A 160 2.46 -17.30 -4.44
CA TRP A 160 2.96 -18.57 -3.90
C TRP A 160 3.96 -19.23 -4.83
N ALA A 161 4.93 -19.94 -4.24
CA ALA A 161 5.82 -20.83 -4.97
C ALA A 161 6.35 -21.97 -4.11
N ARG A 162 6.84 -23.03 -4.74
CA ARG A 162 7.47 -24.17 -4.04
C ARG A 162 8.90 -23.88 -3.61
N THR A 163 9.59 -23.00 -4.34
CA THR A 163 11.00 -22.67 -4.09
C THR A 163 11.21 -21.17 -4.02
N LYS A 164 12.13 -20.76 -3.16
CA LYS A 164 12.54 -19.35 -2.98
C LYS A 164 13.04 -18.70 -4.28
N ASP A 165 13.70 -19.47 -5.15
CA ASP A 165 14.35 -18.97 -6.37
C ASP A 165 13.38 -18.40 -7.43
N THR A 166 12.09 -18.68 -7.30
CA THR A 166 11.05 -18.14 -8.19
C THR A 166 10.74 -16.66 -7.92
N PHE A 167 11.03 -16.16 -6.71
CA PHE A 167 10.82 -14.77 -6.38
C PHE A 167 11.99 -13.94 -6.89
N LYS A 168 11.69 -12.70 -7.28
CA LYS A 168 12.73 -11.76 -7.68
C LYS A 168 13.69 -11.61 -6.51
N LYS A 169 14.98 -11.89 -6.74
CA LYS A 169 16.03 -11.60 -5.76
C LYS A 169 16.07 -10.08 -5.58
N TYR A 170 15.50 -9.61 -4.50
CA TYR A 170 15.83 -8.28 -4.00
C TYR A 170 17.23 -8.38 -3.41
N PRO A 171 18.11 -7.38 -3.61
CA PRO A 171 19.39 -7.33 -2.92
C PRO A 171 19.11 -7.53 -1.42
N GLU A 172 19.58 -8.66 -0.89
CA GLU A 172 19.24 -9.08 0.46
C GLU A 172 20.03 -8.20 1.43
N ILE A 173 19.32 -7.62 2.40
CA ILE A 173 19.92 -7.06 3.61
C ILE A 173 20.93 -8.04 4.25
N GLY A 174 20.82 -9.34 3.98
CA GLY A 174 21.78 -10.35 4.42
C GLY A 174 23.20 -10.20 3.87
N GLU A 175 23.42 -9.49 2.75
CA GLU A 175 24.77 -9.20 2.25
C GLU A 175 25.44 -8.06 3.02
N ASP A 176 24.66 -7.15 3.62
CA ASP A 176 25.14 -6.06 4.48
C ASP A 176 24.13 -5.72 5.59
N LEU A 177 23.96 -6.66 6.53
CA LEU A 177 23.00 -6.54 7.62
C LEU A 177 23.37 -5.38 8.56
N ASN A 178 24.67 -5.16 8.75
CA ASN A 178 25.17 -4.08 9.60
C ASN A 178 24.92 -2.72 8.94
N GLY A 179 25.16 -2.58 7.64
CA GLY A 179 24.86 -1.35 6.91
C GLY A 179 23.37 -1.02 6.90
N PHE A 180 22.48 -2.01 6.78
CA PHE A 180 21.03 -1.77 6.90
C PHE A 180 20.60 -1.42 8.33
N ILE A 181 21.11 -2.13 9.34
CA ILE A 181 20.75 -1.88 10.74
C ILE A 181 21.23 -0.48 11.18
N GLU A 182 22.48 -0.14 10.89
CA GLU A 182 23.09 1.15 11.26
C GLU A 182 22.49 2.33 10.48
N ASN A 183 22.08 2.13 9.21
CA ASN A 183 21.58 3.25 8.39
C ASN A 183 20.05 3.38 8.36
N VAL A 184 19.29 2.30 8.50
CA VAL A 184 17.82 2.31 8.37
C VAL A 184 17.15 2.06 9.73
N LEU A 185 17.56 1.03 10.47
CA LEU A 185 16.92 0.77 11.77
C LEU A 185 17.30 1.83 12.82
N GLU A 186 18.58 2.15 12.98
CA GLU A 186 19.03 3.13 13.98
C GLU A 186 18.70 4.57 13.61
N LYS A 187 18.95 4.98 12.37
CA LYS A 187 18.79 6.40 11.98
C LYS A 187 17.36 6.75 11.57
N LEU A 188 16.62 5.81 10.98
CA LEU A 188 15.28 6.07 10.42
C LEU A 188 14.15 5.56 11.33
N ILE A 189 14.20 4.30 11.76
CA ILE A 189 13.08 3.67 12.49
C ILE A 189 13.13 3.94 14.00
N ARG A 190 14.29 3.83 14.65
CA ARG A 190 14.45 3.98 16.10
C ARG A 190 14.02 5.34 16.67
N PRO A 191 14.21 6.48 15.98
CA PRO A 191 13.68 7.76 16.44
C PRO A 191 12.15 7.84 16.35
N ALA A 192 11.55 7.09 15.43
CA ALA A 192 10.11 7.06 15.20
C ALA A 192 9.39 5.97 16.01
N TYR A 193 10.06 4.89 16.43
CA TYR A 193 9.44 3.76 17.15
C TYR A 193 9.34 4.02 18.67
N ARG A 194 8.13 3.91 19.25
CA ARG A 194 7.87 4.02 20.70
C ARG A 194 6.78 3.04 21.11
N ASP A 195 7.02 2.25 22.16
CA ASP A 195 6.03 1.35 22.79
C ASP A 195 5.34 0.38 21.82
N GLY A 196 6.10 -0.19 20.88
CA GLY A 196 5.58 -1.13 19.88
C GLY A 196 4.90 -0.48 18.68
N LEU A 197 4.81 0.85 18.64
CA LEU A 197 4.16 1.62 17.58
C LEU A 197 5.20 2.48 16.83
N LEU A 198 5.12 2.50 15.51
CA LEU A 198 5.92 3.40 14.68
C LEU A 198 5.25 4.76 14.52
N ALA A 199 6.02 5.83 14.73
CA ALA A 199 5.61 7.22 14.68
C ALA A 199 4.26 7.50 15.37
N PRO A 200 4.11 7.20 16.68
CA PRO A 200 2.81 7.30 17.34
C PRO A 200 2.31 8.73 17.51
N THR A 201 3.20 9.73 17.51
CA THR A 201 2.84 11.15 17.62
C THR A 201 2.84 11.87 16.28
N LEU A 202 2.08 12.97 16.19
CA LEU A 202 2.05 13.83 15.00
C LEU A 202 3.44 14.34 14.63
N GLU A 203 4.24 14.76 15.61
CA GLU A 203 5.60 15.26 15.38
C GLU A 203 6.54 14.17 14.86
N GLN A 204 6.44 12.94 15.39
CA GLN A 204 7.21 11.81 14.87
C GLN A 204 6.78 11.45 13.44
N ARG A 205 5.49 11.51 13.12
CA ARG A 205 4.98 11.29 11.76
C ARG A 205 5.51 12.32 10.77
N LYS A 206 5.48 13.62 11.15
CA LYS A 206 6.04 14.71 10.36
C LYS A 206 7.55 14.59 10.15
N SER A 207 8.28 14.11 11.16
CA SER A 207 9.71 13.83 11.04
C SER A 207 9.99 12.66 10.09
N TYR A 208 9.22 11.57 10.22
CA TYR A 208 9.36 10.38 9.40
C TYR A 208 9.05 10.63 7.92
N MET A 209 8.06 11.48 7.62
CA MET A 209 7.72 11.92 6.25
C MET A 209 8.93 12.36 5.42
N ARG A 210 9.92 13.03 6.03
CA ARG A 210 11.10 13.55 5.31
C ARG A 210 11.94 12.46 4.66
N TRP A 211 11.76 11.22 5.09
CA TRP A 211 12.49 10.05 4.66
C TRP A 211 11.72 9.19 3.65
N LEU A 212 10.39 9.25 3.60
CA LEU A 212 9.55 8.45 2.70
C LEU A 212 9.56 8.99 1.28
N HIS A 213 9.95 8.22 0.25
CA HIS A 213 9.91 8.63 -1.17
C HIS A 213 8.47 8.79 -1.70
N VAL A 214 7.70 9.72 -1.14
CA VAL A 214 6.31 9.98 -1.53
C VAL A 214 6.23 10.99 -2.68
N TYR A 215 5.27 10.81 -3.57
CA TYR A 215 4.83 11.85 -4.50
C TYR A 215 4.27 13.05 -3.72
N ALA A 216 4.48 14.27 -4.23
CA ALA A 216 4.02 15.54 -3.64
C ALA A 216 4.65 15.93 -2.29
N ARG A 217 5.98 15.81 -2.16
CA ARG A 217 6.72 16.47 -1.07
C ARG A 217 6.82 17.99 -1.29
N ASP A 218 6.79 18.75 -0.20
CA ASP A 218 7.07 20.19 -0.19
C ASP A 218 8.50 20.51 -0.66
N ARG A 219 9.41 19.53 -0.54
CA ARG A 219 10.82 19.62 -0.91
C ARG A 219 11.29 18.29 -1.51
N THR A 220 12.01 18.37 -2.62
CA THR A 220 12.73 17.22 -3.20
C THR A 220 14.23 17.45 -3.11
N TRP A 221 15.01 16.38 -3.10
CA TRP A 221 16.46 16.45 -3.20
C TRP A 221 16.85 16.24 -4.66
N MET A 222 17.83 17.00 -5.13
CA MET A 222 18.46 16.82 -6.43
C MET A 222 19.97 17.08 -6.29
N PRO A 223 20.82 16.53 -7.17
CA PRO A 223 22.24 16.85 -7.17
C PRO A 223 22.46 18.37 -7.29
N ASP A 224 23.50 18.92 -6.65
CA ASP A 224 23.78 20.36 -6.64
C ASP A 224 23.82 20.95 -8.05
N ARG A 225 24.46 20.25 -8.98
CA ARG A 225 24.48 20.60 -10.40
C ARG A 225 23.08 20.78 -10.98
N MET A 226 22.14 19.89 -10.67
CA MET A 226 20.76 19.99 -11.16
C MET A 226 20.03 21.17 -10.50
N GLY A 227 20.34 21.45 -9.23
CA GLY A 227 19.84 22.61 -8.51
C GLY A 227 20.27 23.93 -9.14
N GLU A 228 21.55 24.05 -9.52
CA GLU A 228 22.08 25.23 -10.23
C GLU A 228 21.39 25.43 -11.58
N LEU A 229 21.19 24.35 -12.32
CA LEU A 229 20.54 24.40 -13.62
C LEU A 229 19.04 24.76 -13.52
N LEU A 230 18.35 24.29 -12.48
CA LEU A 230 16.99 24.72 -12.16
C LEU A 230 16.92 26.19 -11.73
N ALA A 231 17.88 26.66 -10.94
CA ALA A 231 17.95 28.06 -10.56
C ALA A 231 18.15 28.95 -11.81
N TYR A 232 19.05 28.55 -12.71
CA TYR A 232 19.29 29.24 -13.98
C TYR A 232 18.06 29.24 -14.88
N TYR A 233 17.37 28.10 -15.00
CA TYR A 233 16.11 28.00 -15.74
C TYR A 233 15.06 28.97 -15.21
N ASN A 234 14.82 28.99 -13.90
CA ASN A 234 13.83 29.88 -13.29
C ASN A 234 14.19 31.36 -13.47
N TYR A 235 15.48 31.70 -13.34
CA TYR A 235 15.97 33.06 -13.63
C TYR A 235 15.69 33.47 -15.08
N LYS A 236 15.97 32.57 -16.04
CA LYS A 236 15.71 32.81 -17.47
C LYS A 236 14.22 32.98 -17.77
N ILE A 237 13.36 32.13 -17.21
CA ILE A 237 11.91 32.26 -17.34
C ILE A 237 11.42 33.61 -16.81
N ASP A 238 11.87 34.02 -15.62
CA ASP A 238 11.52 35.32 -15.04
C ASP A 238 12.01 36.49 -15.91
N PHE A 239 13.26 36.42 -16.39
CA PHE A 239 13.83 37.41 -17.30
C PHE A 239 13.03 37.54 -18.61
N LEU A 240 12.72 36.41 -19.26
CA LEU A 240 11.94 36.38 -20.49
C LEU A 240 10.51 36.86 -20.27
N SER A 241 9.90 36.54 -19.13
CA SER A 241 8.54 37.00 -18.79
C SER A 241 8.42 38.52 -18.62
N LYS A 242 9.53 39.18 -18.27
CA LYS A 242 9.61 40.65 -18.14
C LYS A 242 9.86 41.33 -19.47
N GLN A 243 10.27 40.59 -20.50
CA GLN A 243 10.39 41.15 -21.84
C GLN A 243 8.99 41.22 -22.45
N HIS A 244 8.59 42.40 -22.95
CA HIS A 244 7.29 42.59 -23.59
C HIS A 244 7.16 41.90 -24.97
N GLN A 245 8.13 41.06 -25.34
CA GLN A 245 8.17 40.32 -26.59
C GLN A 245 7.72 38.87 -26.34
N SER A 246 6.85 38.37 -27.22
CA SER A 246 6.51 36.94 -27.24
C SER A 246 7.76 36.11 -27.47
N TRP A 247 7.97 35.10 -26.64
CA TRP A 247 9.07 34.14 -26.80
C TRP A 247 8.50 32.73 -26.85
N SER A 248 9.20 31.84 -27.55
CA SER A 248 8.91 30.41 -27.57
C SER A 248 10.16 29.61 -27.18
N ARG A 249 9.96 28.40 -26.64
CA ARG A 249 11.08 27.51 -26.29
C ARG A 249 11.87 27.08 -27.54
N ALA A 250 11.23 27.00 -28.70
CA ALA A 250 11.89 26.65 -29.96
C ALA A 250 12.86 27.73 -30.45
N GLU A 251 12.57 29.00 -30.17
CA GLU A 251 13.40 30.15 -30.59
C GLU A 251 14.45 30.53 -29.54
N THR A 252 14.26 30.10 -28.29
CA THR A 252 15.16 30.41 -27.16
C THR A 252 16.16 29.27 -26.97
N THR A 253 17.31 29.34 -27.65
CA THR A 253 18.31 28.26 -27.69
C THR A 253 19.07 28.04 -26.38
N ASP A 254 18.92 28.92 -25.38
CA ASP A 254 19.70 28.88 -24.14
C ASP A 254 18.88 28.59 -22.87
N LEU A 255 17.63 28.16 -23.05
CA LEU A 255 16.79 27.74 -21.93
C LEU A 255 17.11 26.28 -21.57
N TYR A 256 17.79 26.08 -20.45
CA TYR A 256 18.11 24.76 -19.93
C TYR A 256 16.84 23.93 -19.68
N ASP A 257 16.77 22.70 -20.19
CA ASP A 257 15.62 21.84 -19.90
C ASP A 257 15.83 21.10 -18.58
N VAL A 258 15.22 21.58 -17.50
CA VAL A 258 15.22 20.88 -16.21
C VAL A 258 14.52 19.51 -16.24
N PHE A 259 13.82 19.19 -17.33
CA PHE A 259 13.33 17.85 -17.62
C PHE A 259 14.22 17.14 -18.64
N GLU A 260 15.53 17.44 -18.61
CA GLU A 260 16.51 17.07 -19.62
C GLU A 260 16.23 15.68 -20.21
N PRO A 261 15.84 15.61 -21.50
CA PRO A 261 15.43 14.37 -22.12
C PRO A 261 16.48 13.29 -22.02
N THR A 262 17.76 13.63 -21.80
CA THR A 262 18.87 12.68 -21.64
C THR A 262 18.71 11.78 -20.40
N TYR A 263 18.10 12.26 -19.32
CA TYR A 263 17.80 11.42 -18.15
C TYR A 263 16.58 10.53 -18.37
N LEU A 264 15.64 11.00 -19.19
CA LEU A 264 14.51 10.18 -19.65
C LEU A 264 14.91 9.24 -20.78
N ARG A 265 15.95 9.59 -21.54
CA ARG A 265 16.41 8.89 -22.75
C ARG A 265 16.79 7.48 -22.36
N GLU A 266 17.57 7.31 -21.31
CA GLU A 266 17.93 5.97 -20.85
C GLU A 266 16.68 5.15 -20.52
N ALA A 267 15.73 5.70 -19.75
CA ALA A 267 14.45 5.05 -19.43
C ALA A 267 13.54 4.80 -20.66
N LEU A 268 13.67 5.60 -21.72
CA LEU A 268 12.94 5.49 -22.99
C LEU A 268 13.70 4.64 -24.04
N GLU A 269 14.98 4.35 -23.84
CA GLU A 269 15.83 3.56 -24.74
C GLU A 269 16.20 2.20 -24.14
N LEU A 270 15.87 1.94 -22.87
CA LEU A 270 16.07 0.65 -22.21
C LEU A 270 15.47 -0.48 -23.07
N PRO A 271 16.27 -1.42 -23.59
CA PRO A 271 15.81 -2.47 -24.51
C PRO A 271 14.68 -3.31 -23.92
N HIS A 272 14.65 -3.42 -22.59
CA HIS A 272 13.80 -4.36 -21.86
C HIS A 272 12.80 -3.70 -20.89
N GLN A 273 12.83 -2.38 -20.72
CA GLN A 273 11.91 -1.66 -19.84
C GLN A 273 11.68 -0.24 -20.38
N ASN A 274 11.34 -0.17 -21.66
CA ASN A 274 11.02 1.09 -22.31
C ASN A 274 9.67 1.60 -21.80
N PHE A 275 9.67 2.74 -21.10
CA PHE A 275 8.43 3.38 -20.61
C PHE A 275 7.71 4.22 -21.67
N GLY A 276 8.28 4.40 -22.86
CA GLY A 276 7.73 5.19 -23.96
C GLY A 276 6.32 4.77 -24.38
N PRO A 277 6.03 3.47 -24.63
CA PRO A 277 4.68 3.02 -24.95
C PRO A 277 3.66 3.26 -23.84
N LEU A 278 4.10 3.33 -22.57
CA LEU A 278 3.24 3.60 -21.42
C LEU A 278 2.91 5.10 -21.32
N ILE A 279 3.89 5.97 -21.61
CA ILE A 279 3.77 7.42 -21.48
C ILE A 279 3.02 8.02 -22.68
N PHE A 280 3.40 7.62 -23.90
CA PHE A 280 2.91 8.23 -25.15
C PHE A 280 1.81 7.40 -25.82
N GLY A 281 1.61 6.16 -25.38
CA GLY A 281 0.80 5.19 -26.10
C GLY A 281 1.61 4.50 -27.21
N LYS A 282 1.25 3.25 -27.52
CA LYS A 282 2.02 2.39 -28.42
C LYS A 282 2.11 2.92 -29.86
N GLU A 283 1.00 3.44 -30.40
CA GLU A 283 0.93 3.93 -31.79
C GLU A 283 1.74 5.21 -31.98
N GLU A 284 1.59 6.15 -31.06
CA GLU A 284 2.32 7.43 -31.07
C GLU A 284 3.83 7.19 -30.92
N TRP A 285 4.22 6.28 -30.01
CA TRP A 285 5.62 5.93 -29.80
C TRP A 285 6.29 5.33 -31.05
N VAL A 286 5.58 4.49 -31.80
CA VAL A 286 6.08 3.95 -33.09
C VAL A 286 6.21 5.05 -34.13
N THR A 287 5.24 5.97 -34.19
CA THR A 287 5.26 7.12 -35.12
C THR A 287 6.47 8.03 -34.87
N MET A 288 6.91 8.15 -33.61
CA MET A 288 8.13 8.87 -33.21
C MET A 288 9.44 8.14 -33.60
N GLY A 289 9.37 7.01 -34.29
CA GLY A 289 10.54 6.27 -34.80
C GLY A 289 11.14 5.26 -33.81
N ALA A 290 10.50 5.03 -32.66
CA ALA A 290 10.98 4.09 -31.67
C ALA A 290 10.61 2.64 -32.01
N HIS A 291 11.55 1.71 -31.79
CA HIS A 291 11.29 0.29 -31.95
C HIS A 291 10.56 -0.27 -30.72
N VAL A 292 9.31 -0.67 -30.88
CA VAL A 292 8.63 -1.50 -29.89
C VAL A 292 9.15 -2.94 -30.03
N GLN A 293 10.07 -3.36 -29.15
CA GLN A 293 10.49 -4.77 -29.12
C GLN A 293 9.27 -5.67 -28.89
N ARG A 294 9.10 -6.68 -29.75
CA ARG A 294 7.97 -7.64 -29.73
C ARG A 294 7.91 -8.54 -28.49
N THR A 295 8.88 -8.44 -27.58
CA THR A 295 9.10 -9.39 -26.48
C THR A 295 8.39 -9.06 -25.17
N TYR A 296 7.58 -7.99 -25.08
CA TYR A 296 6.71 -7.80 -23.92
C TYR A 296 5.33 -8.41 -24.15
N LEU A 297 5.10 -9.50 -23.42
CA LEU A 297 3.83 -10.02 -22.89
C LEU A 297 2.65 -10.18 -23.87
N ARG A 298 2.05 -11.38 -23.85
CA ARG A 298 1.03 -11.85 -24.78
C ARG A 298 -0.11 -10.82 -25.04
N PRO A 299 -0.69 -10.80 -26.26
CA PRO A 299 -1.52 -9.70 -26.78
C PRO A 299 -2.97 -9.66 -26.30
N SER A 300 -3.33 -10.15 -25.11
CA SER A 300 -4.72 -10.12 -24.64
C SER A 300 -5.17 -8.75 -24.09
N PHE A 301 -4.37 -7.70 -24.26
CA PHE A 301 -4.68 -6.34 -23.82
C PHE A 301 -5.14 -5.50 -25.00
N TYR A 302 -6.26 -4.81 -24.79
CA TYR A 302 -6.89 -3.81 -25.65
C TYR A 302 -7.86 -4.35 -26.70
N LYS A 303 -9.16 -4.32 -26.34
CA LYS A 303 -10.20 -4.01 -27.33
C LYS A 303 -9.97 -2.55 -27.79
N PRO A 304 -10.19 -2.23 -29.08
CA PRO A 304 -10.08 -0.86 -29.55
C PRO A 304 -11.06 0.02 -28.77
N LEU A 305 -10.57 1.09 -28.17
CA LEU A 305 -11.43 2.20 -27.78
C LEU A 305 -12.05 2.74 -29.08
N THR A 306 -13.35 2.93 -29.05
CA THR A 306 -14.15 3.43 -30.17
C THR A 306 -13.58 4.75 -30.70
N SER A 307 -13.84 5.01 -31.98
CA SER A 307 -13.31 6.07 -32.86
C SER A 307 -13.58 7.53 -32.43
N ARG A 308 -13.59 7.85 -31.14
CA ARG A 308 -13.71 9.22 -30.66
C ARG A 308 -12.38 9.94 -30.83
N GLN A 309 -12.42 11.06 -31.55
CA GLN A 309 -11.31 11.97 -31.69
C GLN A 309 -10.72 12.34 -30.31
N PRO A 310 -9.39 12.52 -30.20
CA PRO A 310 -8.75 12.87 -28.95
C PRO A 310 -9.33 14.19 -28.44
N ALA A 311 -10.05 14.12 -27.32
CA ALA A 311 -10.47 15.32 -26.62
C ALA A 311 -9.20 15.99 -26.07
N PHE A 312 -8.88 17.19 -26.54
CA PHE A 312 -7.86 18.03 -25.94
C PHE A 312 -8.18 18.18 -24.45
N MET A 313 -7.41 17.50 -23.60
CA MET A 313 -7.59 17.53 -22.17
C MET A 313 -7.04 18.87 -21.68
N ARG A 314 -7.94 19.81 -21.38
CA ARG A 314 -7.56 21.09 -20.79
C ARG A 314 -7.05 20.82 -19.38
N ILE A 315 -5.72 20.74 -19.23
CA ILE A 315 -5.06 20.59 -17.92
C ILE A 315 -5.41 21.84 -17.10
N LYS A 316 -6.25 21.66 -16.08
CA LYS A 316 -6.61 22.71 -15.15
C LYS A 316 -5.57 22.68 -14.03
N VAL A 317 -4.71 23.70 -13.97
CA VAL A 317 -3.76 23.85 -12.87
C VAL A 317 -4.58 23.96 -11.58
N GLU A 318 -4.37 23.03 -10.65
CA GLU A 318 -5.04 23.05 -9.36
C GLU A 318 -4.71 24.34 -8.62
N SER A 319 -5.70 24.91 -7.94
CA SER A 319 -5.46 26.05 -7.06
C SER A 319 -4.47 25.67 -5.97
N VAL A 320 -3.65 26.62 -5.52
CA VAL A 320 -2.69 26.44 -4.41
C VAL A 320 -3.39 25.81 -3.20
N LYS A 321 -4.61 26.22 -2.90
CA LYS A 321 -5.43 25.66 -1.81
C LYS A 321 -5.77 24.17 -1.99
N ASN A 322 -6.03 23.71 -3.22
CA ASN A 322 -6.28 22.30 -3.48
C ASN A 322 -4.98 21.50 -3.43
N ARG A 323 -3.89 22.04 -4.00
CA ARG A 323 -2.55 21.45 -3.87
C ARG A 323 -2.15 21.27 -2.40
N ASP A 324 -2.40 22.28 -1.57
CA ASP A 324 -2.10 22.27 -0.14
C ASP A 324 -2.84 21.13 0.58
N ASN A 325 -4.08 20.83 0.18
CA ASN A 325 -4.84 19.70 0.71
C ASN A 325 -4.26 18.34 0.32
N HIS A 326 -3.49 18.28 -0.77
CA HIS A 326 -2.81 17.07 -1.26
C HIS A 326 -1.39 16.94 -0.71
N LEU A 327 -0.83 17.97 -0.06
CA LEU A 327 0.47 17.87 0.59
C LEU A 327 0.42 16.87 1.73
N PHE A 328 1.43 16.00 1.79
CA PHE A 328 1.51 14.99 2.85
C PHE A 328 1.47 15.62 4.24
N SER A 329 2.07 16.81 4.42
CA SER A 329 2.05 17.58 5.67
C SER A 329 0.63 17.97 6.13
N HIS A 330 -0.25 18.34 5.19
CA HIS A 330 -1.65 18.64 5.47
C HIS A 330 -2.43 17.37 5.81
N LEU A 331 -2.20 16.30 5.05
CA LEU A 331 -2.83 15.01 5.29
C LEU A 331 -2.47 14.41 6.68
N ILE A 332 -1.22 14.57 7.17
CA ILE A 332 -0.85 14.12 8.53
C ILE A 332 -1.54 15.00 9.59
N SER A 333 -1.64 16.30 9.33
CA SER A 333 -2.15 17.27 10.31
C SER A 333 -3.64 17.08 10.63
N GLY A 334 -4.41 16.47 9.72
CA GLY A 334 -5.81 16.07 9.95
C GLY A 334 -6.00 14.95 10.98
N ASN A 335 -4.93 14.30 11.47
CA ASN A 335 -5.00 13.02 12.20
C ASN A 335 -5.74 11.90 11.42
N ASP A 336 -5.93 12.08 10.13
CA ASP A 336 -6.52 11.10 9.23
C ASP A 336 -5.46 10.08 8.76
N MET A 337 -4.25 10.07 9.36
CA MET A 337 -3.13 9.24 8.90
C MET A 337 -2.25 8.65 10.03
N ALA A 338 -1.96 7.36 9.86
CA ALA A 338 -1.08 6.47 10.57
C ALA A 338 -0.02 6.09 9.55
N ILE A 339 1.25 6.22 9.96
CA ILE A 339 2.37 5.91 9.09
C ILE A 339 2.90 4.54 9.50
N GLY A 340 2.75 3.57 8.61
CA GLY A 340 3.38 2.26 8.77
C GLY A 340 4.84 2.27 8.34
N PRO A 341 5.60 1.22 8.66
CA PRO A 341 7.05 1.15 8.47
C PRO A 341 7.51 1.44 7.05
N LEU A 342 6.72 1.16 6.03
CA LEU A 342 7.15 1.34 4.65
C LEU A 342 5.96 1.78 3.79
N GLU A 343 5.54 3.06 3.90
CA GLU A 343 4.57 3.73 2.99
C GLU A 343 3.06 3.61 3.32
N TYR A 344 2.67 3.09 4.48
CA TYR A 344 1.25 2.99 4.80
C TYR A 344 0.57 4.33 5.18
N TYR A 345 -0.66 4.48 4.69
CA TYR A 345 -1.67 5.50 5.00
C TYR A 345 -2.91 4.82 5.64
N GLY A 346 -3.20 5.08 6.93
CA GLY A 346 -4.49 4.67 7.55
C GLY A 346 -4.96 5.59 8.66
N ASN A 347 -6.26 5.77 8.93
CA ASN A 347 -6.76 6.82 9.84
C ASN A 347 -6.56 6.52 11.34
N ALA A 348 -5.39 6.84 11.93
CA ALA A 348 -5.17 6.67 13.37
C ALA A 348 -6.05 7.60 14.23
N PHE A 349 -6.86 7.03 15.11
CA PHE A 349 -7.75 7.74 16.03
C PHE A 349 -7.18 7.75 17.45
N ILE A 350 -6.99 8.93 18.05
CA ILE A 350 -6.53 9.05 19.44
C ILE A 350 -7.75 9.08 20.38
N TYR A 351 -7.81 8.19 21.37
CA TYR A 351 -8.85 8.16 22.41
C TYR A 351 -8.24 8.22 23.82
N LYS A 352 -8.98 8.74 24.81
CA LYS A 352 -8.51 8.83 26.21
C LYS A 352 -8.94 7.61 27.01
N ALA A 353 -8.05 6.64 27.25
CA ALA A 353 -8.29 5.47 28.09
C ALA A 353 -8.69 5.83 29.54
N ALA A 354 -9.23 4.84 30.27
CA ALA A 354 -9.51 4.96 31.70
C ALA A 354 -8.25 5.41 32.45
N GLY A 355 -8.38 6.40 33.33
CA GLY A 355 -7.24 7.07 33.99
C GLY A 355 -6.66 8.27 33.23
N GLY A 356 -7.23 8.65 32.08
CA GLY A 356 -6.87 9.89 31.37
C GLY A 356 -5.71 9.77 30.37
N TYR A 357 -5.10 8.59 30.26
CA TYR A 357 -4.04 8.30 29.30
C TYR A 357 -4.57 8.35 27.86
N LYS A 358 -3.79 8.90 26.92
CA LYS A 358 -4.13 8.89 25.49
C LYS A 358 -3.63 7.59 24.86
N LYS A 359 -4.50 6.84 24.20
CA LYS A 359 -4.18 5.66 23.39
C LYS A 359 -4.47 5.96 21.91
N VAL A 360 -3.80 5.24 21.02
CA VAL A 360 -3.98 5.34 19.56
C VAL A 360 -4.66 4.06 19.09
N ALA A 361 -5.71 4.23 18.30
CA ALA A 361 -6.40 3.20 17.55
C ALA A 361 -6.12 3.40 16.06
N VAL A 362 -6.15 2.35 15.25
CA VAL A 362 -5.86 2.43 13.80
C VAL A 362 -7.06 2.96 13.01
N ALA A 363 -8.21 3.09 13.67
CA ALA A 363 -9.49 3.50 13.11
C ALA A 363 -10.44 4.06 14.18
N LYS A 364 -11.39 4.94 13.82
CA LYS A 364 -12.46 5.42 14.73
C LYS A 364 -13.37 4.29 15.27
N LYS A 365 -13.41 3.16 14.58
CA LYS A 365 -14.15 1.94 14.93
C LYS A 365 -13.23 0.74 15.13
N ASP A 366 -11.99 1.00 15.54
CA ASP A 366 -11.04 -0.07 15.86
C ASP A 366 -11.65 -0.95 16.96
N PRO A 367 -11.74 -2.28 16.75
CA PRO A 367 -12.32 -3.20 17.74
C PRO A 367 -11.52 -3.25 19.05
N MET A 368 -10.29 -2.74 19.08
CA MET A 368 -9.50 -2.56 20.30
C MET A 368 -9.93 -1.36 21.13
N ILE A 369 -10.83 -0.50 20.64
CA ILE A 369 -11.43 0.58 21.42
C ILE A 369 -12.56 -0.01 22.28
N PRO A 370 -12.53 0.13 23.61
CA PRO A 370 -13.64 -0.30 24.46
C PRO A 370 -14.97 0.36 24.06
N GLU A 371 -16.04 -0.42 23.99
CA GLU A 371 -17.35 0.01 23.46
C GLU A 371 -17.89 1.30 24.10
N HIS A 372 -17.66 1.51 25.40
CA HIS A 372 -18.10 2.71 26.12
C HIS A 372 -17.51 4.02 25.53
N TYR A 373 -16.38 3.98 24.81
CA TYR A 373 -15.85 5.14 24.10
C TYR A 373 -16.67 5.51 22.87
N SER A 374 -17.10 4.52 22.10
CA SER A 374 -18.01 4.74 20.96
C SER A 374 -19.31 5.39 21.44
N VAL A 375 -19.82 4.96 22.59
CA VAL A 375 -20.98 5.57 23.26
C VAL A 375 -20.70 7.01 23.71
N GLN A 376 -19.53 7.30 24.30
CA GLN A 376 -19.16 8.66 24.70
C GLN A 376 -19.00 9.60 23.50
N LEU A 377 -18.43 9.14 22.39
CA LEU A 377 -18.32 9.91 21.14
C LEU A 377 -19.70 10.22 20.56
N ALA A 378 -20.60 9.23 20.52
CA ALA A 378 -21.97 9.42 20.08
C ALA A 378 -22.71 10.42 20.97
N LYS A 379 -22.58 10.31 22.30
CA LYS A 379 -23.12 11.28 23.26
C LYS A 379 -22.55 12.69 23.07
N GLY A 380 -21.24 12.82 22.86
CA GLY A 380 -20.60 14.11 22.60
C GLY A 380 -21.08 14.76 21.30
N LYS A 381 -21.25 13.97 20.24
CA LYS A 381 -21.82 14.43 18.97
C LYS A 381 -23.27 14.90 19.14
N ALA A 382 -24.11 14.08 19.78
CA ALA A 382 -25.51 14.43 20.05
C ALA A 382 -25.63 15.67 20.93
N ARG A 383 -24.77 15.84 21.95
CA ARG A 383 -24.74 17.04 22.79
C ARG A 383 -24.41 18.31 21.99
N LYS A 384 -23.46 18.23 21.07
CA LYS A 384 -23.13 19.35 20.16
C LYS A 384 -24.29 19.68 19.22
N GLU A 385 -24.92 18.67 18.63
CA GLU A 385 -26.07 18.84 17.73
C GLU A 385 -27.28 19.45 18.46
N LEU A 386 -27.46 19.11 19.74
CA LEU A 386 -28.52 19.66 20.60
C LEU A 386 -28.16 21.01 21.25
N GLY A 387 -27.00 21.59 20.96
CA GLY A 387 -26.56 22.85 21.57
C GLY A 387 -26.31 22.78 23.09
N LEU A 388 -26.13 21.58 23.65
CA LEU A 388 -25.96 21.38 25.10
C LEU A 388 -24.56 21.73 25.61
N ASP A 389 -23.65 22.13 24.72
CA ASP A 389 -22.27 22.47 25.05
C ASP A 389 -22.02 24.01 25.11
N HIS A 390 -23.06 24.85 25.08
CA HIS A 390 -22.96 26.32 25.13
C HIS A 390 -22.59 26.93 26.51
N GLY A 391 -22.05 26.14 27.45
CA GLY A 391 -21.95 26.52 28.86
C GLY A 391 -20.56 26.82 29.43
N LYS A 392 -19.51 26.98 28.62
CA LYS A 392 -18.18 27.38 29.13
C LYS A 392 -17.53 28.40 28.21
N LYS A 393 -17.79 29.68 28.50
CA LYS A 393 -16.83 30.76 28.18
C LYS A 393 -15.76 30.79 29.25
#